data_AF-A0AA42Y5R2-F1
#
_entry.id   AF-A0AA42Y5R2-F1
#
_cell.length_a   1.000
_cell.length_b   1.000
_cell.length_c   1.000
_cell.angle_alpha   90.00
_cell.angle_beta   90.00
_cell.angle_gamma   90.00
#
_symmetry.space_group_name_H-M   'P 1'
#
loop_
_entity.id
_entity.type
_entity.pdbx_description
1 polymer ?
#
loop_
_entity_poly.entity_id
_entity_poly.type
_entity_poly.pdbx_seq_one_letter_code
_entity_poly.pdbx_strand_id
1 'polypeptide(L)'
;MKMRHLRPAVVLLAAGTLTCVMPTDRSGDFRVDVAPLPTLLLKDSVRLDAAVVGADGAAVPGAVVAFASSDPTVLAVSTEGVLKAVGVGTATLTVSAVGFATATPFTQDLRVRGKLEVDSVLPLNLRFGDTLEIFGVGLDPDSLFAISIGGVEAKVKAFIPDDPQQRDREARLRVWAPPPADKRSALTLLGFAGGLVFPDTITVAQRDLYEPNDTVPWPLGPLPLGFRNPALAFEPRQRSAADADVQPADWYTFQRTQTGDQTVVFFSENVGAQAFGVFLTDSLIWSSALNTFIVGPNSWTIGLETYLCGGLGFTRNGEPVKIDEVLFPLSIIAIKDLPAGTYHIFAPYVPFGQPAAYELLLSPTYLSVLGPDVAEENDYCDVAAPLPLPGSANLTIDNPHDIDWFRFSVTLPTTFTATATAASADADLDLYVAQDFRPDSLVLVALKSDPGNAETLTGALLPGDYFLVVVDFPGVPTNYTLTAGAVPSSPATAAPVGWDLEPNLRQLQAKRAAAGPRRPDRLRPGVPERR
;
A
#
# COMPACT_ATOMS: atom_id res chain seq x y z
N MET A 1 65.94 115.90 20.96
CA MET A 1 66.05 115.26 19.64
C MET A 1 64.96 114.18 19.58
N LYS A 2 63.72 114.53 19.20
CA LYS A 2 63.01 114.17 17.93
C LYS A 2 63.13 112.66 17.61
N MET A 3 62.09 111.85 17.41
CA MET A 3 60.70 112.02 16.94
C MET A 3 59.78 110.93 17.52
N ARG A 4 58.47 111.22 17.60
CA ARG A 4 57.35 110.27 17.81
C ARG A 4 56.95 109.57 16.51
N HIS A 5 56.33 108.39 16.62
CA HIS A 5 55.22 107.78 15.83
C HIS A 5 55.28 106.24 16.04
N LEU A 6 54.26 105.38 16.07
CA LEU A 6 52.79 105.39 16.18
C LEU A 6 52.41 103.90 16.52
N ARG A 7 51.28 103.63 17.21
CA ARG A 7 50.70 102.26 17.42
C ARG A 7 49.84 101.85 16.19
N PRO A 8 49.47 100.56 15.90
CA PRO A 8 48.41 99.83 16.65
C PRO A 8 48.41 98.26 16.69
N ALA A 9 47.56 97.78 17.62
CA ALA A 9 46.89 96.49 17.90
C ALA A 9 47.03 95.24 17.00
N VAL A 10 47.07 94.07 17.66
CA VAL A 10 46.68 92.75 17.10
C VAL A 10 45.56 92.18 17.97
N VAL A 11 44.47 91.78 17.31
CA VAL A 11 43.25 91.15 17.84
C VAL A 11 43.37 89.64 17.62
N LEU A 12 43.09 88.82 18.65
CA LEU A 12 42.91 87.38 18.53
C LEU A 12 41.51 87.09 17.96
N LEU A 13 41.44 86.35 16.84
CA LEU A 13 40.21 85.79 16.31
C LEU A 13 40.06 84.34 16.81
N ALA A 14 38.97 84.05 17.53
CA ALA A 14 38.49 82.70 17.77
C ALA A 14 37.53 82.31 16.64
N ALA A 15 37.84 81.24 15.90
CA ALA A 15 36.96 80.68 14.89
C ALA A 15 35.97 79.71 15.53
N GLY A 16 34.68 80.07 15.53
CA GLY A 16 33.58 79.19 15.91
C GLY A 16 33.11 78.35 14.73
N THR A 17 32.97 77.04 14.94
CA THR A 17 32.31 76.12 14.01
C THR A 17 30.79 76.28 14.11
N LEU A 18 30.15 76.77 13.05
CA LEU A 18 28.69 76.82 12.90
C LEU A 18 28.17 75.42 12.54
N THR A 19 27.45 74.77 13.44
CA THR A 19 26.57 73.63 13.11
C THR A 19 25.22 74.19 12.66
N CYS A 20 24.88 73.96 11.39
CA CYS A 20 23.57 74.33 10.85
C CYS A 20 22.54 73.31 11.37
N VAL A 21 21.73 73.70 12.34
CA VAL A 21 20.55 72.93 12.78
C VAL A 21 19.44 73.21 11.76
N MET A 22 19.09 72.22 10.93
CA MET A 22 17.91 72.30 10.05
C MET A 22 16.67 72.57 10.92
N PRO A 23 15.76 73.49 10.53
CA PRO A 23 14.52 73.68 11.28
C PRO A 23 13.71 72.39 11.23
N THR A 24 13.34 71.88 12.40
CA THR A 24 12.52 70.69 12.53
C THR A 24 11.10 71.05 12.10
N ASP A 25 10.64 70.50 10.97
CA ASP A 25 9.26 70.66 10.55
C ASP A 25 8.34 69.93 11.57
N ARG A 26 7.27 70.61 11.98
CA ARG A 26 6.27 70.14 12.96
C ARG A 26 4.88 69.99 12.35
N SER A 27 4.76 70.01 11.02
CA SER A 27 3.51 69.67 10.35
C SER A 27 3.17 68.20 10.59
N GLY A 28 1.91 67.90 10.92
CA GLY A 28 1.43 66.54 11.22
C GLY A 28 1.20 65.68 9.96
N ASP A 29 1.66 66.13 8.80
CA ASP A 29 1.24 65.64 7.49
C ASP A 29 2.18 64.57 6.89
N PHE A 30 3.21 64.18 7.63
CA PHE A 30 4.21 63.20 7.17
C PHE A 30 4.08 61.86 7.88
N ARG A 31 4.35 60.77 7.16
CA ARG A 31 4.48 59.42 7.72
C ARG A 31 5.62 58.67 7.04
N VAL A 32 6.11 57.62 7.68
CA VAL A 32 7.04 56.67 7.07
C VAL A 32 6.25 55.53 6.45
N ASP A 33 6.45 55.30 5.15
CA ASP A 33 5.94 54.12 4.45
C ASP A 33 7.12 53.15 4.20
N VAL A 34 6.92 51.86 4.47
CA VAL A 34 7.90 50.78 4.27
C VAL A 34 7.29 49.72 3.35
N ALA A 35 8.06 49.23 2.39
CA ALA A 35 7.62 48.17 1.50
C ALA A 35 7.27 46.88 2.29
N PRO A 36 6.32 46.06 1.81
CA PRO A 36 5.89 44.86 2.53
C PRO A 36 7.05 43.87 2.78
N LEU A 37 7.30 43.52 4.03
CA LEU A 37 8.43 42.63 4.41
C LEU A 37 8.07 41.13 4.27
N PRO A 38 9.04 40.26 3.94
CA PRO A 38 8.83 38.80 3.88
C PRO A 38 8.82 38.18 5.28
N THR A 39 8.44 36.89 5.37
CA THR A 39 8.74 36.05 6.54
C THR A 39 10.26 35.93 6.69
N LEU A 40 10.78 36.08 7.91
CA LEU A 40 12.21 36.00 8.19
C LEU A 40 12.55 34.65 8.80
N LEU A 41 13.47 33.92 8.17
CA LEU A 41 14.12 32.75 8.76
C LEU A 41 15.43 33.16 9.44
N LEU A 42 15.84 32.39 10.44
CA LEU A 42 17.12 32.60 11.11
C LEU A 42 18.28 32.69 10.10
N LYS A 43 19.08 33.76 10.22
CA LYS A 43 20.20 34.19 9.35
C LYS A 43 19.81 34.90 8.05
N ASP A 44 18.53 35.15 7.79
CA ASP A 44 18.12 35.98 6.66
C ASP A 44 18.63 37.42 6.80
N SER A 45 18.86 38.05 5.65
CA SER A 45 19.19 39.48 5.58
C SER A 45 18.38 40.16 4.49
N VAL A 46 17.69 41.24 4.88
CA VAL A 46 16.75 41.96 4.01
C VAL A 46 17.09 43.45 4.00
N ARG A 47 17.12 44.05 2.82
CA ARG A 47 17.27 45.49 2.65
C ARG A 47 15.89 46.14 2.75
N LEU A 48 15.73 47.08 3.68
CA LEU A 48 14.50 47.86 3.81
C LEU A 48 14.43 48.91 2.69
N ASP A 49 13.24 49.06 2.12
CA ASP A 49 12.86 50.19 1.28
C ASP A 49 11.83 51.03 2.04
N ALA A 50 12.28 52.19 2.51
CA ALA A 50 11.52 53.08 3.39
C ALA A 50 11.61 54.52 2.89
N ALA A 51 10.47 55.20 2.86
CA ALA A 51 10.36 56.58 2.41
C ALA A 51 9.51 57.41 3.38
N VAL A 52 9.87 58.68 3.56
CA VAL A 52 8.97 59.66 4.19
C VAL A 52 8.02 60.17 3.11
N VAL A 53 6.71 60.08 3.35
CA VAL A 53 5.68 60.54 2.42
C VAL A 53 4.86 61.67 3.04
N GLY A 54 4.44 62.63 2.22
CA GLY A 54 3.51 63.69 2.60
C GLY A 54 2.05 63.24 2.61
N ALA A 55 1.14 64.15 2.95
CA ALA A 55 -0.30 63.88 3.03
C ALA A 55 -0.92 63.47 1.68
N ASP A 56 -0.31 63.89 0.57
CA ASP A 56 -0.69 63.51 -0.80
C ASP A 56 -0.13 62.14 -1.23
N GLY A 57 0.66 61.48 -0.37
CA GLY A 57 1.33 60.21 -0.64
C GLY A 57 2.61 60.32 -1.46
N ALA A 58 3.06 61.53 -1.81
CA ALA A 58 4.31 61.73 -2.54
C ALA A 58 5.52 61.56 -1.61
N ALA A 59 6.56 60.87 -2.08
CA ALA A 59 7.81 60.74 -1.36
C ALA A 59 8.53 62.08 -1.24
N VAL A 60 9.08 62.38 -0.06
CA VAL A 60 9.85 63.59 0.22
C VAL A 60 11.31 63.35 -0.17
N PRO A 61 11.83 63.96 -1.24
CA PRO A 61 13.19 63.69 -1.71
C PRO A 61 14.24 64.13 -0.69
N GLY A 62 15.21 63.26 -0.42
CA GLY A 62 16.30 63.53 0.52
C GLY A 62 15.91 63.45 2.00
N ALA A 63 14.67 63.08 2.33
CA ALA A 63 14.29 62.77 3.70
C ALA A 63 15.05 61.54 4.21
N VAL A 64 15.57 61.64 5.42
CA VAL A 64 16.35 60.57 6.06
C VAL A 64 15.45 59.84 7.05
N VAL A 65 15.58 58.53 7.14
CA VAL A 65 14.91 57.69 8.15
C VAL A 65 15.92 57.10 9.13
N ALA A 66 15.47 56.82 10.35
CA ALA A 66 16.20 56.11 11.37
C ALA A 66 15.49 54.81 11.70
N PHE A 67 16.27 53.75 11.91
CA PHE A 67 15.77 52.41 12.19
C PHE A 67 16.07 52.04 13.64
N ALA A 68 15.12 51.38 14.29
CA ALA A 68 15.31 50.79 15.61
C ALA A 68 14.60 49.43 15.69
N SER A 69 15.18 48.52 16.46
CA SER A 69 14.56 47.24 16.82
C SER A 69 14.33 47.22 18.33
N SER A 70 13.18 46.70 18.76
CA SER A 70 12.91 46.49 20.19
C SER A 70 13.82 45.44 20.82
N ASP A 71 14.32 44.49 20.02
CA ASP A 71 15.24 43.44 20.44
C ASP A 71 16.26 43.11 19.33
N PRO A 72 17.45 43.73 19.37
CA PRO A 72 18.53 43.46 18.43
C PRO A 72 19.11 42.04 18.49
N THR A 73 18.81 41.26 19.53
CA THR A 73 19.26 39.86 19.64
C THR A 73 18.37 38.90 18.84
N VAL A 74 17.13 39.29 18.56
CA VAL A 74 16.20 38.61 17.64
C VAL A 74 16.35 39.18 16.23
N LEU A 75 16.22 40.51 16.09
CA LEU A 75 16.26 41.20 14.80
C LEU A 75 17.16 42.43 14.88
N ALA A 76 18.32 42.37 14.24
CA ALA A 76 19.22 43.52 14.15
C ALA A 76 18.91 44.35 12.90
N VAL A 77 19.03 45.68 13.00
CA VAL A 77 18.90 46.60 11.87
C VAL A 77 20.11 47.53 11.83
N SER A 78 20.76 47.65 10.67
CA SER A 78 21.88 48.58 10.49
C SER A 78 21.41 50.02 10.27
N THR A 79 22.31 50.99 10.42
CA THR A 79 22.06 52.41 10.13
C THR A 79 21.65 52.66 8.69
N GLU A 80 22.07 51.80 7.77
CA GLU A 80 21.70 51.90 6.37
C GLU A 80 20.30 51.34 6.13
N GLY A 81 19.71 50.55 7.04
CA GLY A 81 18.42 49.87 6.84
C GLY A 81 18.55 48.42 6.33
N VAL A 82 19.61 47.70 6.73
CA VAL A 82 19.71 46.25 6.47
C VAL A 82 19.26 45.49 7.72
N LEU A 83 18.17 44.72 7.61
CA LEU A 83 17.73 43.76 8.61
C LEU A 83 18.60 42.50 8.58
N LYS A 84 18.85 41.93 9.75
CA LYS A 84 19.45 40.61 9.96
C LYS A 84 18.65 39.85 11.02
N ALA A 85 18.16 38.68 10.67
CA ALA A 85 17.51 37.75 11.58
C ALA A 85 18.59 37.02 12.42
N VAL A 86 18.75 37.42 13.69
CA VAL A 86 19.84 36.97 14.57
C VAL A 86 19.42 35.83 15.48
N GLY A 87 18.18 35.87 15.99
CA GLY A 87 17.63 34.88 16.91
C GLY A 87 16.15 34.62 16.63
N VAL A 88 15.67 33.42 16.98
CA VAL A 88 14.24 33.08 16.87
C VAL A 88 13.44 33.85 17.91
N GLY A 89 12.32 34.44 17.51
CA GLY A 89 11.47 35.26 18.38
C GLY A 89 10.73 36.36 17.62
N THR A 90 10.15 37.30 18.34
CA THR A 90 9.46 38.46 17.75
C THR A 90 10.13 39.75 18.21
N ALA A 91 10.36 40.67 17.27
CA ALA A 91 10.86 42.02 17.56
C ALA A 91 10.08 43.06 16.77
N THR A 92 9.85 44.22 17.38
CA THR A 92 9.18 45.35 16.74
C THR A 92 10.21 46.20 15.99
N LEU A 93 10.07 46.30 14.67
CA LEU A 93 10.78 47.25 13.83
C LEU A 93 10.09 48.61 13.93
N THR A 94 10.85 49.65 14.28
CA THR A 94 10.41 51.04 14.23
C THR A 94 11.24 51.81 13.21
N VAL A 95 10.57 52.49 12.28
CA VAL A 95 11.20 53.38 11.31
C VAL A 95 10.64 54.79 11.47
N SER A 96 11.51 55.74 11.78
CA SER A 96 11.15 57.12 12.11
C SER A 96 11.79 58.11 11.14
N ALA A 97 11.08 59.18 10.79
CA ALA A 97 11.63 60.24 9.95
C ALA A 97 12.57 61.15 10.75
N VAL A 98 13.81 61.32 10.27
CA VAL A 98 14.79 62.22 10.88
C VAL A 98 14.53 63.64 10.38
N GLY A 99 14.35 64.58 11.32
CA GLY A 99 14.08 65.99 11.01
C GLY A 99 12.60 66.37 10.94
N PHE A 100 11.68 65.41 11.07
CA PHE A 100 10.23 65.60 11.07
C PHE A 100 9.64 65.11 12.40
N ALA A 101 9.65 65.96 13.43
CA ALA A 101 9.37 65.53 14.82
C ALA A 101 7.93 65.04 15.06
N THR A 102 7.00 65.41 14.19
CA THR A 102 5.58 65.05 14.25
C THR A 102 5.20 63.98 13.24
N ALA A 103 6.15 63.47 12.45
CA ALA A 103 5.87 62.42 11.47
C ALA A 103 5.46 61.12 12.17
N THR A 104 4.44 60.45 11.64
CA THR A 104 4.00 59.17 12.18
C THR A 104 5.02 58.09 11.80
N PRO A 105 5.63 57.38 12.77
CA PRO A 105 6.58 56.31 12.47
C PRO A 105 5.88 55.08 11.90
N PHE A 106 6.62 54.28 11.13
CA PHE A 106 6.21 52.93 10.79
C PHE A 106 6.62 51.99 11.92
N THR A 107 5.68 51.15 12.36
CA THR A 107 5.94 50.13 13.38
C THR A 107 5.37 48.79 12.91
N GLN A 108 6.18 47.74 12.94
CA GLN A 108 5.73 46.38 12.60
C GLN A 108 6.41 45.34 13.48
N ASP A 109 5.62 44.42 14.04
CA ASP A 109 6.15 43.23 14.69
C ASP A 109 6.58 42.20 13.64
N LEU A 110 7.82 41.73 13.76
CA LEU A 110 8.41 40.76 12.86
C LEU A 110 8.82 39.51 13.65
N ARG A 111 8.27 38.36 13.26
CA ARG A 111 8.66 37.04 13.79
C ARG A 111 9.83 36.50 12.97
N VAL A 112 10.94 36.21 13.62
CA VAL A 112 12.05 35.41 13.09
C VAL A 112 11.78 33.95 13.43
N ARG A 113 11.60 33.11 12.41
CA ARG A 113 11.33 31.68 12.53
C ARG A 113 12.62 30.86 12.57
N GLY A 114 12.55 29.66 13.14
CA GLY A 114 13.58 28.64 12.95
C GLY A 114 13.67 28.19 11.47
N LYS A 115 14.70 27.42 11.12
CA LYS A 115 14.79 26.78 9.79
C LYS A 115 13.96 25.49 9.68
N LEU A 116 13.59 24.93 10.82
CA LEU A 116 12.62 23.85 10.99
C LEU A 116 11.78 24.20 12.22
N GLU A 117 10.48 24.33 12.05
CA GLU A 117 9.54 24.67 13.10
C GLU A 117 8.18 24.05 12.77
N VAL A 118 7.52 23.50 13.78
CA VAL A 118 6.16 22.97 13.67
C VAL A 118 5.26 23.91 14.46
N ASP A 119 4.36 24.56 13.74
CA ASP A 119 3.37 25.48 14.32
C ASP A 119 2.16 24.68 14.85
N SER A 120 1.69 23.66 14.13
CA SER A 120 0.65 22.76 14.62
C SER A 120 0.65 21.39 13.94
N VAL A 121 0.03 20.40 14.59
CA VAL A 121 -0.24 19.08 14.00
C VAL A 121 -1.67 18.68 14.27
N LEU A 122 -2.37 18.17 13.25
CA LEU A 122 -3.77 17.78 13.37
C LEU A 122 -4.09 16.56 12.49
N PRO A 123 -4.95 15.64 12.94
CA PRO A 123 -5.51 15.55 14.30
C PRO A 123 -4.51 14.95 15.30
N LEU A 124 -4.73 15.17 16.61
CA LEU A 124 -3.94 14.55 17.68
C LEU A 124 -4.42 13.14 18.08
N ASN A 125 -5.54 12.68 17.53
CA ASN A 125 -6.05 11.33 17.71
C ASN A 125 -6.11 10.66 16.33
N LEU A 126 -5.34 9.59 16.17
CA LEU A 126 -5.17 8.85 14.93
C LEU A 126 -5.48 7.36 15.15
N ARG A 127 -5.77 6.66 14.08
CA ARG A 127 -5.67 5.21 13.92
C ARG A 127 -4.48 4.89 13.00
N PHE A 128 -4.07 3.64 12.89
CA PHE A 128 -3.10 3.28 11.84
C PHE A 128 -3.72 3.55 10.46
N GLY A 129 -2.90 4.00 9.52
CA GLY A 129 -3.37 4.34 8.17
C GLY A 129 -4.17 5.65 8.09
N ASP A 130 -4.37 6.37 9.21
CA ASP A 130 -4.82 7.76 9.17
C ASP A 130 -3.73 8.68 8.60
N THR A 131 -4.10 9.93 8.34
CA THR A 131 -3.16 10.98 7.94
C THR A 131 -3.01 12.01 9.05
N LEU A 132 -1.76 12.29 9.44
CA LEU A 132 -1.38 13.44 10.25
C LEU A 132 -0.96 14.58 9.33
N GLU A 133 -1.53 15.76 9.51
CA GLU A 133 -1.11 16.99 8.82
C GLU A 133 -0.28 17.85 9.76
N ILE A 134 0.91 18.24 9.29
CA ILE A 134 1.92 19.02 10.01
C ILE A 134 2.02 20.37 9.32
N PHE A 135 1.86 21.44 10.09
CA PHE A 135 1.94 22.83 9.63
C PHE A 135 3.20 23.48 10.19
N GLY A 136 3.94 24.21 9.36
CA GLY A 136 5.18 24.85 9.80
C GLY A 136 6.10 25.32 8.68
N VAL A 137 7.39 25.47 9.01
CA VAL A 137 8.48 25.80 8.08
C VAL A 137 9.56 24.73 8.10
N GLY A 138 10.28 24.59 6.99
CA GLY A 138 11.32 23.57 6.84
C GLY A 138 10.78 22.14 6.68
N LEU A 139 9.50 22.01 6.30
CA LEU A 139 8.80 20.73 6.17
C LEU A 139 8.98 20.04 4.81
N ASP A 140 9.87 20.55 3.96
CA ASP A 140 10.17 19.94 2.67
C ASP A 140 10.70 18.50 2.87
N PRO A 141 10.01 17.47 2.37
CA PRO A 141 10.43 16.08 2.50
C PRO A 141 11.85 15.83 2.00
N ASP A 142 12.30 16.54 0.95
CA ASP A 142 13.65 16.35 0.39
C ASP A 142 14.75 16.88 1.33
N SER A 143 14.38 17.73 2.29
CA SER A 143 15.26 18.26 3.33
C SER A 143 15.21 17.48 4.64
N LEU A 144 14.25 16.55 4.77
CA LEU A 144 14.05 15.69 5.93
C LEU A 144 14.58 14.29 5.60
N PHE A 145 15.35 13.69 6.51
CA PHE A 145 15.84 12.32 6.34
C PHE A 145 15.17 11.33 7.29
N ALA A 146 14.40 11.81 8.28
CA ALA A 146 13.51 10.98 9.07
C ALA A 146 12.29 11.77 9.54
N ILE A 147 11.12 11.16 9.39
CA ILE A 147 9.86 11.59 9.99
C ILE A 147 9.31 10.39 10.75
N SER A 148 9.05 10.53 12.04
CA SER A 148 8.56 9.41 12.85
C SER A 148 7.47 9.80 13.83
N ILE A 149 6.58 8.86 14.09
CA ILE A 149 5.54 8.94 15.11
C ILE A 149 5.81 7.82 16.11
N GLY A 150 6.17 8.18 17.34
CA GLY A 150 6.51 7.19 18.36
C GLY A 150 7.79 6.40 18.05
N GLY A 151 8.72 6.99 17.28
CA GLY A 151 9.95 6.33 16.83
C GLY A 151 9.79 5.39 15.63
N VAL A 152 8.56 5.20 15.13
CA VAL A 152 8.28 4.45 13.90
C VAL A 152 8.26 5.39 12.71
N GLU A 153 8.97 5.04 11.64
CA GLU A 153 9.05 5.86 10.43
C GLU A 153 7.67 6.04 9.78
N ALA A 154 7.30 7.29 9.50
CA ALA A 154 6.04 7.66 8.90
C ALA A 154 6.24 8.02 7.42
N LYS A 155 5.56 7.28 6.54
CA LYS A 155 5.64 7.51 5.09
C LYS A 155 4.95 8.83 4.71
N VAL A 156 5.61 9.62 3.85
CA VAL A 156 5.04 10.86 3.30
C VAL A 156 3.88 10.53 2.37
N LYS A 157 2.76 11.20 2.57
CA LYS A 157 1.56 11.11 1.74
C LYS A 157 1.49 12.25 0.73
N ALA A 158 1.77 13.47 1.19
CA ALA A 158 1.76 14.67 0.34
C ALA A 158 2.53 15.80 1.02
N PHE A 159 3.05 16.70 0.21
CA PHE A 159 3.65 17.95 0.66
C PHE A 159 3.07 19.11 -0.14
N ILE A 160 2.72 20.19 0.54
CA ILE A 160 2.30 21.45 -0.05
C ILE A 160 3.26 22.51 0.48
N PRO A 161 4.10 23.10 -0.39
CA PRO A 161 5.03 24.14 0.04
C PRO A 161 4.30 25.40 0.52
N ASP A 162 5.00 26.22 1.30
CA ASP A 162 4.58 27.58 1.64
C ASP A 162 4.43 28.42 0.34
N ASP A 163 3.43 29.30 0.31
CA ASP A 163 3.22 30.26 -0.78
C ASP A 163 3.87 31.59 -0.40
N PRO A 164 5.02 31.97 -1.01
CA PRO A 164 5.72 33.21 -0.69
C PRO A 164 4.90 34.48 -1.01
N GLN A 165 3.79 34.37 -1.76
CA GLN A 165 2.88 35.48 -2.05
C GLN A 165 1.67 35.56 -1.09
N GLN A 166 1.38 34.51 -0.31
CA GLN A 166 0.26 34.46 0.64
C GLN A 166 0.77 34.24 2.07
N ARG A 167 0.95 35.36 2.78
CA ARG A 167 1.67 35.52 4.06
C ARG A 167 1.22 34.64 5.24
N ASP A 168 0.09 33.95 5.14
CA ASP A 168 -0.52 33.17 6.23
C ASP A 168 -0.66 31.67 5.90
N ARG A 169 -0.11 31.17 4.78
CA ARG A 169 -0.22 29.75 4.39
C ARG A 169 1.08 29.00 4.65
N GLU A 170 1.24 28.55 5.89
CA GLU A 170 2.30 27.63 6.30
C GLU A 170 2.40 26.40 5.38
N ALA A 171 3.61 25.88 5.21
CA ALA A 171 3.82 24.63 4.50
C ALA A 171 3.06 23.50 5.21
N ARG A 172 2.54 22.55 4.43
CA ARG A 172 1.76 21.42 4.93
C ARG A 172 2.42 20.12 4.52
N LEU A 173 2.83 19.32 5.49
CA LEU A 173 3.33 17.98 5.29
C LEU A 173 2.30 16.97 5.81
N ARG A 174 1.88 16.05 4.96
CA ARG A 174 0.96 14.96 5.31
C ARG A 174 1.73 13.66 5.35
N VAL A 175 1.61 12.95 6.47
CA VAL A 175 2.22 11.63 6.67
C VAL A 175 1.18 10.62 7.11
N TRP A 176 1.40 9.35 6.78
CA TRP A 176 0.59 8.26 7.29
C TRP A 176 0.95 7.94 8.74
N ALA A 177 -0.06 7.63 9.56
CA ALA A 177 0.14 7.13 10.91
C ALA A 177 0.61 5.67 10.85
N PRO A 178 1.87 5.36 11.21
CA PRO A 178 2.45 4.06 10.96
C PRO A 178 2.14 3.06 12.11
N PRO A 179 1.83 1.79 11.80
CA PRO A 179 1.97 0.71 12.76
C PRO A 179 3.44 0.30 12.93
N PRO A 180 3.88 -0.12 14.12
CA PRO A 180 3.14 -0.21 15.39
C PRO A 180 3.40 1.01 16.28
N ALA A 181 3.14 2.25 15.81
CA ALA A 181 3.32 3.43 16.67
C ALA A 181 2.54 3.28 17.98
N ASP A 182 3.23 3.60 19.09
CA ASP A 182 2.68 3.44 20.42
C ASP A 182 1.45 4.31 20.63
N LYS A 183 0.57 3.86 21.54
CA LYS A 183 -0.67 4.57 21.88
C LYS A 183 -0.47 6.02 22.27
N ARG A 184 0.69 6.37 22.84
CA ARG A 184 1.11 7.73 23.15
C ARG A 184 2.44 7.99 22.46
N SER A 185 2.38 8.66 21.34
CA SER A 185 3.50 8.89 20.44
C SER A 185 3.86 10.37 20.37
N ALA A 186 5.13 10.67 20.18
CA ALA A 186 5.59 12.01 19.81
C ALA A 186 5.91 12.04 18.31
N LEU A 187 5.62 13.15 17.65
CA LEU A 187 6.14 13.42 16.30
C LEU A 187 7.60 13.88 16.42
N THR A 188 8.49 13.24 15.67
CA THR A 188 9.89 13.65 15.54
C THR A 188 10.22 13.91 14.07
N LEU A 189 10.78 15.08 13.79
CA LEU A 189 11.29 15.48 12.48
C LEU A 189 12.80 15.63 12.57
N LEU A 190 13.53 15.13 11.57
CA LEU A 190 14.97 15.24 11.52
C LEU A 190 15.43 15.54 10.09
N GLY A 191 16.19 16.61 9.91
CA GLY A 191 16.63 17.10 8.62
C GLY A 191 17.91 17.95 8.68
N PHE A 192 18.29 18.54 7.55
CA PHE A 192 19.49 19.39 7.47
C PHE A 192 19.43 20.64 8.37
N ALA A 193 18.22 21.08 8.70
CA ALA A 193 17.97 22.21 9.61
C ALA A 193 18.09 21.81 11.10
N GLY A 194 18.24 20.53 11.42
CA GLY A 194 18.30 19.99 12.78
C GLY A 194 17.19 18.98 13.06
N GLY A 195 17.01 18.65 14.35
CA GLY A 195 15.94 17.77 14.84
C GLY A 195 14.93 18.53 15.68
N LEU A 196 13.65 18.15 15.56
CA LEU A 196 12.54 18.71 16.31
C LEU A 196 11.66 17.59 16.83
N VAL A 197 11.30 17.67 18.11
CA VAL A 197 10.27 16.83 18.73
C VAL A 197 9.06 17.71 19.03
N PHE A 198 7.90 17.35 18.48
CA PHE A 198 6.68 18.06 18.75
C PHE A 198 6.27 17.85 20.22
N PRO A 199 5.96 18.92 20.98
CA PRO A 199 5.79 18.82 22.43
C PRO A 199 4.52 18.07 22.85
N ASP A 200 3.46 18.10 22.04
CA ASP A 200 2.22 17.44 22.40
C ASP A 200 2.24 15.95 22.02
N THR A 201 1.52 15.16 22.84
CA THR A 201 1.36 13.73 22.60
C THR A 201 0.27 13.48 21.57
N ILE A 202 0.61 12.68 20.55
CA ILE A 202 -0.33 12.10 19.59
C ILE A 202 -0.84 10.78 20.16
N THR A 203 -2.15 10.60 20.18
CA THR A 203 -2.77 9.34 20.58
C THR A 203 -3.03 8.49 19.34
N VAL A 204 -2.45 7.29 19.29
CA VAL A 204 -2.63 6.34 18.19
C VAL A 204 -3.44 5.14 18.67
N ALA A 205 -4.65 4.97 18.15
CA ALA A 205 -5.45 3.79 18.40
C ALA A 205 -4.73 2.56 17.81
N GLN A 206 -4.71 1.46 18.57
CA GLN A 206 -4.01 0.22 18.21
C GLN A 206 -4.85 -0.65 17.27
N ARG A 207 -5.38 -0.02 16.22
CA ARG A 207 -6.22 -0.57 15.17
C ARG A 207 -6.19 0.39 13.98
N ASP A 208 -6.43 -0.09 12.77
CA ASP A 208 -6.37 0.78 11.60
C ASP A 208 -7.68 1.55 11.35
N LEU A 209 -7.66 2.41 10.32
CA LEU A 209 -8.77 3.27 9.94
C LEU A 209 -10.04 2.48 9.53
N TYR A 210 -9.88 1.29 8.98
CA TYR A 210 -10.94 0.49 8.36
C TYR A 210 -11.61 -0.48 9.32
N GLU A 211 -11.26 -0.38 10.59
CA GLU A 211 -11.79 -1.20 11.65
C GLU A 211 -13.18 -0.75 12.17
N PRO A 212 -14.09 -1.71 12.47
CA PRO A 212 -13.89 -3.17 12.36
C PRO A 212 -14.15 -3.71 10.95
N ASN A 213 -13.32 -4.64 10.48
CA ASN A 213 -13.53 -5.33 9.20
C ASN A 213 -13.45 -6.88 9.28
N ASP A 214 -13.44 -7.48 10.47
CA ASP A 214 -13.28 -8.93 10.67
C ASP A 214 -14.43 -9.81 10.21
N THR A 215 -15.65 -9.26 10.14
CA THR A 215 -16.87 -10.04 9.84
C THR A 215 -17.82 -9.29 8.92
N VAL A 216 -17.50 -8.03 8.62
CA VAL A 216 -18.22 -7.16 7.70
C VAL A 216 -17.16 -6.44 6.89
N PRO A 217 -17.19 -6.49 5.55
CA PRO A 217 -16.15 -5.88 4.76
C PRO A 217 -16.20 -4.36 4.88
N TRP A 218 -15.05 -3.70 4.87
CA TRP A 218 -14.99 -2.28 4.66
C TRP A 218 -15.19 -1.93 3.16
N PRO A 219 -16.19 -1.11 2.79
CA PRO A 219 -16.41 -0.72 1.40
C PRO A 219 -15.48 0.41 0.99
N LEU A 220 -14.47 0.10 0.18
CA LEU A 220 -13.61 1.10 -0.47
C LEU A 220 -14.36 1.87 -1.57
N GLY A 221 -15.46 1.31 -2.07
CA GLY A 221 -16.29 1.91 -3.12
C GLY A 221 -15.69 1.78 -4.52
N PRO A 222 -16.12 2.62 -5.48
CA PRO A 222 -15.52 2.64 -6.81
C PRO A 222 -14.11 3.25 -6.77
N LEU A 223 -13.16 2.63 -7.47
CA LEU A 223 -11.73 3.02 -7.44
C LEU A 223 -11.20 3.46 -8.81
N PRO A 224 -11.75 4.51 -9.44
CA PRO A 224 -11.34 4.92 -10.79
C PRO A 224 -9.89 5.41 -10.87
N LEU A 225 -9.30 5.86 -9.76
CA LEU A 225 -7.91 6.32 -9.66
C LEU A 225 -7.03 5.34 -8.85
N GLY A 226 -7.54 4.15 -8.53
CA GLY A 226 -6.92 3.23 -7.60
C GLY A 226 -7.05 3.64 -6.13
N PHE A 227 -6.37 2.88 -5.28
CA PHE A 227 -6.33 3.04 -3.83
C PHE A 227 -4.94 2.67 -3.32
N ARG A 228 -4.41 3.41 -2.36
CA ARG A 228 -3.19 3.00 -1.65
C ARG A 228 -3.24 3.44 -0.20
N ASN A 229 -3.00 2.51 0.71
CA ASN A 229 -2.67 2.80 2.10
C ASN A 229 -1.46 1.96 2.53
N PRO A 230 -0.30 2.60 2.79
CA PRO A 230 0.94 1.89 3.08
C PRO A 230 1.21 1.70 4.58
N ALA A 231 0.19 1.90 5.42
CA ALA A 231 0.30 1.97 6.87
C ALA A 231 -0.90 1.30 7.57
N LEU A 232 -1.41 0.20 7.03
CA LEU A 232 -2.48 -0.59 7.64
C LEU A 232 -1.90 -1.61 8.62
N ALA A 233 -2.75 -2.20 9.46
CA ALA A 233 -2.27 -3.05 10.55
C ALA A 233 -3.18 -4.25 10.78
N PHE A 234 -2.59 -5.45 10.85
CA PHE A 234 -3.25 -6.58 11.48
C PHE A 234 -3.32 -6.34 12.99
N GLU A 235 -4.49 -6.55 13.59
CA GLU A 235 -4.71 -6.24 14.99
C GLU A 235 -4.20 -7.31 15.96
N PRO A 236 -3.91 -6.92 17.21
CA PRO A 236 -3.61 -7.88 18.27
C PRO A 236 -4.85 -8.66 18.71
N ARG A 237 -4.65 -9.92 19.13
CA ARG A 237 -5.72 -10.89 19.50
C ARG A 237 -6.77 -10.41 20.51
N GLN A 238 -6.44 -9.42 21.35
CA GLN A 238 -7.26 -9.03 22.50
C GLN A 238 -8.04 -7.73 22.27
N ARG A 239 -8.69 -7.57 21.11
CA ARG A 239 -9.63 -6.44 20.90
C ARG A 239 -10.78 -6.47 21.91
N SER A 240 -11.38 -7.64 22.15
CA SER A 240 -12.36 -7.90 23.22
C SER A 240 -12.52 -9.39 23.53
N ALA A 241 -13.23 -9.73 24.62
CA ALA A 241 -13.56 -11.13 24.95
C ALA A 241 -14.61 -11.75 24.00
N ALA A 242 -15.36 -10.94 23.26
CA ALA A 242 -16.35 -11.40 22.28
C ALA A 242 -15.71 -11.87 20.97
N ASP A 243 -14.47 -11.49 20.71
CA ASP A 243 -13.75 -11.76 19.45
C ASP A 243 -12.80 -12.96 19.57
N ALA A 244 -12.76 -13.63 20.73
CA ALA A 244 -11.76 -14.67 21.02
C ALA A 244 -11.83 -15.90 20.11
N ASP A 245 -13.02 -16.18 19.55
CA ASP A 245 -13.31 -17.32 18.69
C ASP A 245 -13.46 -16.94 17.20
N VAL A 246 -13.42 -15.64 16.85
CA VAL A 246 -13.53 -15.19 15.45
C VAL A 246 -12.15 -15.29 14.79
N GLN A 247 -12.08 -15.91 13.61
CA GLN A 247 -10.87 -15.89 12.80
C GLN A 247 -10.54 -14.44 12.42
N PRO A 248 -9.40 -13.86 12.87
CA PRO A 248 -9.05 -12.51 12.50
C PRO A 248 -8.86 -12.42 10.99
N ALA A 249 -9.33 -11.32 10.42
CA ALA A 249 -9.12 -11.02 9.03
C ALA A 249 -9.28 -9.54 8.76
N ASP A 250 -8.53 -9.05 7.79
CA ASP A 250 -8.84 -7.80 7.13
C ASP A 250 -9.67 -8.06 5.89
N TRP A 251 -10.87 -7.50 5.84
CA TRP A 251 -11.82 -7.71 4.75
C TRP A 251 -12.23 -6.41 4.08
N TYR A 252 -11.94 -6.29 2.79
CA TYR A 252 -12.28 -5.14 1.97
C TYR A 252 -13.21 -5.52 0.83
N THR A 253 -14.05 -4.57 0.41
CA THR A 253 -14.76 -4.65 -0.86
C THR A 253 -14.43 -3.45 -1.74
N PHE A 254 -14.31 -3.67 -3.05
CA PHE A 254 -14.23 -2.59 -4.03
C PHE A 254 -15.19 -2.85 -5.20
N GLN A 255 -15.55 -1.79 -5.91
CA GLN A 255 -16.49 -1.86 -7.03
C GLN A 255 -15.83 -1.47 -8.35
N ARG A 256 -16.01 -2.33 -9.35
CA ARG A 256 -15.73 -2.02 -10.75
C ARG A 256 -17.02 -1.65 -11.46
N THR A 257 -17.08 -0.44 -11.99
CA THR A 257 -18.25 0.05 -12.74
C THR A 257 -18.21 -0.34 -14.21
N GLN A 258 -17.04 -0.72 -14.72
CA GLN A 258 -16.80 -1.17 -16.09
C GLN A 258 -15.71 -2.25 -16.08
N THR A 259 -15.77 -3.14 -17.08
CA THR A 259 -14.71 -4.10 -17.37
C THR A 259 -13.38 -3.39 -17.58
N GLY A 260 -12.30 -3.98 -17.07
CA GLY A 260 -10.93 -3.56 -17.35
C GLY A 260 -9.96 -4.05 -16.28
N ASP A 261 -8.68 -3.84 -16.52
CA ASP A 261 -7.61 -4.40 -15.68
C ASP A 261 -7.67 -3.95 -14.23
N GLN A 262 -7.23 -4.83 -13.33
CA GLN A 262 -7.19 -4.60 -11.90
C GLN A 262 -6.00 -5.34 -11.29
N THR A 263 -5.11 -4.61 -10.61
CA THR A 263 -4.10 -5.24 -9.76
C THR A 263 -4.38 -4.97 -8.30
N VAL A 264 -4.20 -6.00 -7.47
CA VAL A 264 -4.14 -5.93 -6.01
C VAL A 264 -2.71 -6.27 -5.61
N VAL A 265 -2.03 -5.33 -4.95
CA VAL A 265 -0.73 -5.57 -4.33
C VAL A 265 -0.89 -5.52 -2.83
N PHE A 266 -0.47 -6.59 -2.19
CA PHE A 266 -0.41 -6.71 -0.74
C PHE A 266 1.05 -6.91 -0.32
N PHE A 267 1.52 -6.11 0.64
CA PHE A 267 2.87 -6.26 1.17
C PHE A 267 2.90 -6.27 2.70
N SER A 268 3.59 -7.24 3.31
CA SER A 268 3.93 -7.21 4.73
C SER A 268 5.21 -7.99 5.01
N GLU A 269 6.15 -7.38 5.72
CA GLU A 269 7.35 -8.07 6.22
C GLU A 269 7.04 -9.12 7.31
N ASN A 270 5.80 -9.17 7.79
CA ASN A 270 5.34 -10.15 8.78
C ASN A 270 4.83 -11.45 8.12
N VAL A 271 4.99 -11.64 6.80
CA VAL A 271 4.81 -12.93 6.11
C VAL A 271 6.06 -13.80 6.27
N GLY A 272 5.85 -15.12 6.38
CA GLY A 272 6.95 -16.10 6.31
C GLY A 272 7.32 -16.75 7.64
N ALA A 273 6.69 -16.35 8.74
CA ALA A 273 6.85 -17.00 10.05
C ALA A 273 5.54 -17.54 10.66
N GLN A 274 4.51 -17.83 9.83
CA GLN A 274 3.20 -18.46 10.15
C GLN A 274 1.94 -17.54 10.23
N ALA A 275 1.77 -16.45 9.45
CA ALA A 275 0.79 -15.43 9.87
C ALA A 275 -0.37 -14.97 8.96
N PHE A 276 -0.42 -15.14 7.62
CA PHE A 276 -1.64 -14.83 6.83
C PHE A 276 -1.60 -15.35 5.39
N GLY A 277 -2.77 -15.37 4.72
CA GLY A 277 -2.90 -15.54 3.25
C GLY A 277 -3.77 -14.41 2.68
N VAL A 278 -3.59 -14.01 1.43
CA VAL A 278 -4.42 -12.98 0.77
C VAL A 278 -5.02 -13.55 -0.49
N PHE A 279 -6.33 -13.39 -0.65
CA PHE A 279 -7.00 -13.75 -1.90
C PHE A 279 -8.04 -12.72 -2.32
N LEU A 280 -8.31 -12.72 -3.63
CA LEU A 280 -9.37 -11.99 -4.30
C LEU A 280 -10.51 -12.96 -4.66
N THR A 281 -11.75 -12.51 -4.52
CA THR A 281 -12.93 -13.29 -4.93
C THR A 281 -14.10 -12.38 -5.33
N ASP A 282 -15.02 -12.90 -6.13
CA ASP A 282 -16.25 -12.22 -6.54
C ASP A 282 -17.41 -12.43 -5.54
N SER A 283 -17.29 -13.35 -4.57
CA SER A 283 -18.30 -13.54 -3.54
C SER A 283 -17.75 -14.15 -2.25
N LEU A 284 -17.80 -13.36 -1.16
CA LEU A 284 -17.47 -13.83 0.19
C LEU A 284 -18.54 -13.43 1.20
N ILE A 285 -18.89 -14.32 2.13
CA ILE A 285 -19.87 -14.06 3.18
C ILE A 285 -19.35 -14.57 4.52
N TRP A 286 -19.52 -13.79 5.58
CA TRP A 286 -19.36 -14.26 6.96
C TRP A 286 -20.62 -15.01 7.42
N SER A 287 -20.46 -16.26 7.86
CA SER A 287 -21.52 -17.07 8.46
C SER A 287 -21.41 -17.04 9.99
N SER A 288 -22.25 -16.25 10.64
CA SER A 288 -22.31 -16.21 12.11
C SER A 288 -22.75 -17.53 12.74
N ALA A 289 -23.49 -18.37 12.00
CA ALA A 289 -23.94 -19.69 12.49
C ALA A 289 -22.80 -20.72 12.51
N LEU A 290 -21.85 -20.62 11.57
CA LEU A 290 -20.70 -21.51 11.48
C LEU A 290 -19.42 -20.87 12.03
N ASN A 291 -19.47 -19.59 12.36
CA ASN A 291 -18.33 -18.78 12.79
C ASN A 291 -17.15 -18.88 11.80
N THR A 292 -17.45 -18.77 10.51
CA THR A 292 -16.47 -18.90 9.44
C THR A 292 -16.90 -18.18 8.17
N PHE A 293 -15.95 -17.95 7.26
CA PHE A 293 -16.19 -17.39 5.94
C PHE A 293 -16.60 -18.47 4.95
N ILE A 294 -17.52 -18.11 4.06
CA ILE A 294 -18.03 -18.98 3.01
C ILE A 294 -17.90 -18.23 1.69
N VAL A 295 -17.15 -18.83 0.76
CA VAL A 295 -17.10 -18.39 -0.64
C VAL A 295 -18.39 -18.80 -1.33
N GLY A 296 -18.92 -17.93 -2.19
CA GLY A 296 -20.21 -18.15 -2.83
C GLY A 296 -20.24 -19.42 -3.71
N PRO A 297 -21.40 -20.07 -3.88
CA PRO A 297 -21.52 -21.12 -4.89
C PRO A 297 -21.27 -20.52 -6.28
N ASN A 298 -20.46 -21.20 -7.10
CA ASN A 298 -19.99 -20.72 -8.40
C ASN A 298 -19.00 -19.53 -8.37
N SER A 299 -18.46 -19.18 -7.21
CA SER A 299 -17.46 -18.11 -7.07
C SER A 299 -16.05 -18.65 -7.27
N TRP A 300 -15.11 -17.79 -7.66
CA TRP A 300 -13.70 -18.14 -7.76
C TRP A 300 -12.90 -17.45 -6.66
N THR A 301 -11.74 -18.02 -6.32
CA THR A 301 -10.73 -17.32 -5.52
C THR A 301 -9.39 -17.38 -6.22
N ILE A 302 -8.61 -16.31 -6.09
CA ILE A 302 -7.24 -16.23 -6.60
C ILE A 302 -6.36 -15.66 -5.51
N GLY A 303 -5.23 -16.32 -5.27
CA GLY A 303 -4.23 -15.92 -4.30
C GLY A 303 -3.70 -17.13 -3.56
N LEU A 304 -2.61 -16.90 -2.84
CA LEU A 304 -1.84 -17.86 -2.09
C LEU A 304 -2.65 -19.03 -1.48
N GLU A 305 -2.34 -20.25 -1.94
CA GLU A 305 -2.98 -21.52 -1.55
C GLU A 305 -4.53 -21.56 -1.71
N THR A 306 -5.14 -20.56 -2.34
CA THR A 306 -6.59 -20.33 -2.32
C THR A 306 -7.13 -20.17 -3.74
N TYR A 307 -7.32 -21.31 -4.41
CA TYR A 307 -7.74 -21.40 -5.81
C TYR A 307 -9.05 -22.19 -5.98
N LEU A 308 -10.14 -21.66 -5.46
CA LEU A 308 -11.45 -22.25 -5.63
C LEU A 308 -11.98 -21.99 -7.03
N CYS A 309 -12.60 -23.00 -7.59
CA CYS A 309 -13.19 -22.97 -8.91
C CYS A 309 -14.68 -23.31 -8.80
N GLY A 310 -15.55 -22.35 -9.06
CA GLY A 310 -16.99 -22.52 -8.87
C GLY A 310 -17.39 -22.81 -7.41
N GLY A 311 -16.61 -22.34 -6.44
CA GLY A 311 -16.77 -22.60 -5.00
C GLY A 311 -16.17 -23.94 -4.54
N LEU A 312 -15.49 -24.67 -5.43
CA LEU A 312 -14.92 -25.98 -5.14
C LEU A 312 -13.39 -25.93 -5.12
N GLY A 313 -12.79 -26.54 -4.10
CA GLY A 313 -11.36 -26.84 -4.10
C GLY A 313 -11.05 -28.17 -4.78
N PHE A 314 -9.78 -28.42 -5.06
CA PHE A 314 -9.35 -29.72 -5.58
C PHE A 314 -9.57 -30.82 -4.54
N THR A 315 -10.02 -31.98 -5.02
CA THR A 315 -10.14 -33.19 -4.21
C THR A 315 -9.41 -34.35 -4.84
N ARG A 316 -8.85 -35.24 -4.03
CA ARG A 316 -8.25 -36.49 -4.50
C ARG A 316 -8.63 -37.60 -3.54
N ASN A 317 -9.29 -38.64 -4.06
CA ASN A 317 -9.85 -39.74 -3.26
C ASN A 317 -10.82 -39.28 -2.15
N GLY A 318 -11.54 -38.17 -2.39
CA GLY A 318 -12.48 -37.59 -1.42
C GLY A 318 -11.85 -36.64 -0.39
N GLU A 319 -10.52 -36.51 -0.37
CA GLU A 319 -9.82 -35.60 0.53
C GLU A 319 -9.46 -34.28 -0.19
N PRO A 320 -9.55 -33.12 0.48
CA PRO A 320 -9.09 -31.84 -0.08
C PRO A 320 -7.59 -31.87 -0.41
N VAL A 321 -7.22 -31.25 -1.51
CA VAL A 321 -5.83 -31.02 -1.92
C VAL A 321 -5.61 -29.52 -2.05
N LYS A 322 -4.55 -29.04 -1.42
CA LYS A 322 -4.04 -27.68 -1.62
C LYS A 322 -2.98 -27.67 -2.71
N ILE A 323 -2.89 -26.56 -3.41
CA ILE A 323 -1.70 -26.22 -4.21
C ILE A 323 -0.69 -25.66 -3.21
N ASP A 324 0.50 -26.24 -3.16
CA ASP A 324 1.55 -25.85 -2.23
C ASP A 324 2.37 -24.71 -2.84
N GLU A 325 2.66 -23.67 -2.07
CA GLU A 325 3.45 -22.50 -2.48
C GLU A 325 4.26 -21.96 -1.30
N VAL A 326 5.36 -21.25 -1.57
CA VAL A 326 6.15 -20.57 -0.55
C VAL A 326 5.56 -19.21 -0.23
N LEU A 327 5.13 -19.00 1.01
CA LEU A 327 4.65 -17.69 1.47
C LEU A 327 5.83 -16.71 1.62
N PHE A 328 5.75 -15.53 0.98
CA PHE A 328 6.71 -14.42 1.20
C PHE A 328 6.01 -13.04 1.26
N PRO A 329 6.73 -11.97 1.65
CA PRO A 329 6.14 -10.66 2.00
C PRO A 329 5.29 -9.93 0.98
N LEU A 330 5.17 -10.40 -0.27
CA LEU A 330 4.54 -9.69 -1.36
C LEU A 330 3.56 -10.62 -2.09
N SER A 331 2.34 -10.16 -2.33
CA SER A 331 1.39 -10.82 -3.21
C SER A 331 0.92 -9.82 -4.25
N ILE A 332 0.97 -10.23 -5.52
CA ILE A 332 0.49 -9.43 -6.65
C ILE A 332 -0.55 -10.28 -7.36
N ILE A 333 -1.81 -9.84 -7.34
CA ILE A 333 -2.90 -10.45 -8.10
C ILE A 333 -3.26 -9.46 -9.19
N ALA A 334 -2.88 -9.72 -10.43
CA ALA A 334 -3.09 -8.83 -11.57
C ALA A 334 -4.07 -9.48 -12.54
N ILE A 335 -5.29 -8.93 -12.64
CA ILE A 335 -6.34 -9.48 -13.49
C ILE A 335 -6.59 -8.56 -14.66
N LYS A 336 -6.54 -9.11 -15.87
CA LYS A 336 -6.88 -8.43 -17.11
C LYS A 336 -8.37 -8.51 -17.39
N ASP A 337 -8.93 -7.42 -17.89
CA ASP A 337 -10.34 -7.35 -18.27
C ASP A 337 -11.31 -7.84 -17.17
N LEU A 338 -11.00 -7.57 -15.89
CA LEU A 338 -11.86 -7.92 -14.75
C LEU A 338 -13.25 -7.30 -14.97
N PRO A 339 -14.35 -8.10 -14.97
CA PRO A 339 -15.68 -7.58 -15.25
C PRO A 339 -16.16 -6.47 -14.31
N ALA A 340 -17.23 -5.77 -14.70
CA ALA A 340 -17.93 -4.91 -13.77
C ALA A 340 -18.57 -5.76 -12.66
N GLY A 341 -18.36 -5.38 -11.40
CA GLY A 341 -18.73 -6.21 -10.26
C GLY A 341 -18.32 -5.61 -8.92
N THR A 342 -18.69 -6.31 -7.84
CA THR A 342 -18.13 -6.08 -6.50
C THR A 342 -17.21 -7.23 -6.18
N TYR A 343 -16.01 -6.92 -5.70
CA TYR A 343 -14.99 -7.91 -5.40
C TYR A 343 -14.53 -7.75 -3.96
N HIS A 344 -14.07 -8.85 -3.39
CA HIS A 344 -13.61 -8.95 -2.01
C HIS A 344 -12.10 -9.22 -1.98
N ILE A 345 -11.38 -8.41 -1.22
CA ILE A 345 -9.99 -8.70 -0.85
C ILE A 345 -10.04 -9.17 0.59
N PHE A 346 -9.50 -10.36 0.84
CA PHE A 346 -9.59 -10.99 2.13
C PHE A 346 -8.21 -11.45 2.59
N ALA A 347 -7.82 -11.00 3.77
CA ALA A 347 -6.52 -11.28 4.38
C ALA A 347 -6.71 -11.88 5.78
N PRO A 348 -7.01 -13.19 5.90
CA PRO A 348 -7.09 -13.88 7.18
C PRO A 348 -5.70 -14.00 7.79
N TYR A 349 -5.58 -13.70 9.08
CA TYR A 349 -4.30 -13.71 9.78
C TYR A 349 -4.33 -14.44 11.11
N VAL A 350 -3.16 -14.90 11.56
CA VAL A 350 -2.97 -15.43 12.91
C VAL A 350 -2.78 -14.25 13.86
N PRO A 351 -3.49 -14.19 15.00
CA PRO A 351 -3.43 -13.04 15.87
C PRO A 351 -2.02 -12.73 16.38
N PHE A 352 -1.63 -11.46 16.32
CA PHE A 352 -0.32 -11.00 16.78
C PHE A 352 -0.35 -10.54 18.25
N GLY A 353 0.84 -10.49 18.88
CA GLY A 353 1.01 -9.90 20.20
C GLY A 353 1.04 -8.36 20.18
N GLN A 354 1.36 -7.77 19.03
CA GLN A 354 1.38 -6.33 18.75
C GLN A 354 0.85 -6.10 17.32
N PRO A 355 0.39 -4.90 16.96
CA PRO A 355 -0.03 -4.61 15.60
C PRO A 355 1.06 -4.93 14.57
N ALA A 356 0.72 -5.63 13.49
CA ALA A 356 1.66 -5.98 12.42
C ALA A 356 1.35 -5.18 11.15
N ALA A 357 2.34 -4.48 10.61
CA ALA A 357 2.15 -3.56 9.49
C ALA A 357 1.93 -4.29 8.17
N TYR A 358 1.04 -3.77 7.33
CA TYR A 358 0.94 -4.13 5.93
C TYR A 358 0.57 -2.92 5.05
N GLU A 359 0.76 -3.09 3.75
CA GLU A 359 0.42 -2.15 2.70
C GLU A 359 -0.57 -2.78 1.73
N LEU A 360 -1.60 -2.02 1.37
CA LEU A 360 -2.59 -2.38 0.36
C LEU A 360 -2.60 -1.34 -0.76
N LEU A 361 -2.38 -1.80 -1.98
CA LEU A 361 -2.50 -1.03 -3.21
C LEU A 361 -3.50 -1.73 -4.15
N LEU A 362 -4.48 -0.97 -4.64
CA LEU A 362 -5.32 -1.37 -5.75
C LEU A 362 -5.05 -0.44 -6.92
N SER A 363 -4.59 -0.98 -8.04
CA SER A 363 -4.34 -0.23 -9.28
C SER A 363 -5.40 -0.58 -10.33
N PRO A 364 -5.99 0.40 -11.04
CA PRO A 364 -6.91 0.13 -12.14
C PRO A 364 -6.17 -0.25 -13.44
N THR A 365 -4.95 -0.77 -13.31
CA THR A 365 -4.05 -1.14 -14.40
C THR A 365 -3.44 -2.49 -14.08
N TYR A 366 -3.08 -3.24 -15.12
CA TYR A 366 -2.29 -4.45 -15.00
C TYR A 366 -0.83 -4.10 -14.64
N LEU A 367 -0.44 -4.35 -13.40
CA LEU A 367 0.94 -4.21 -12.92
C LEU A 367 1.54 -5.59 -12.73
N SER A 368 2.63 -5.87 -13.46
CA SER A 368 3.29 -7.16 -13.40
C SER A 368 4.82 -7.06 -13.44
N VAL A 369 5.50 -8.08 -12.91
CA VAL A 369 6.98 -8.16 -12.92
C VAL A 369 7.48 -8.50 -14.32
N LEU A 370 6.87 -9.49 -14.98
CA LEU A 370 7.02 -9.77 -16.40
C LEU A 370 5.77 -9.31 -17.15
N GLY A 371 5.89 -8.94 -18.42
CA GLY A 371 4.71 -8.57 -19.20
C GLY A 371 3.77 -9.77 -19.39
N PRO A 372 2.44 -9.58 -19.33
CA PRO A 372 1.48 -10.67 -19.51
C PRO A 372 1.65 -11.31 -20.89
N ASP A 373 1.42 -12.62 -20.97
CA ASP A 373 1.49 -13.36 -22.22
C ASP A 373 0.17 -13.29 -23.02
N VAL A 374 0.00 -14.21 -23.99
CA VAL A 374 -1.14 -14.26 -24.90
C VAL A 374 -2.34 -15.06 -24.38
N ALA A 375 -2.13 -15.91 -23.37
CA ALA A 375 -3.15 -16.67 -22.67
C ALA A 375 -3.91 -15.81 -21.65
N GLU A 376 -3.26 -14.77 -21.14
CA GLU A 376 -3.81 -13.82 -20.18
C GLU A 376 -5.09 -13.12 -20.69
N GLU A 377 -6.20 -13.16 -19.95
CA GLU A 377 -6.36 -13.60 -18.55
C GLU A 377 -6.57 -15.12 -18.37
N ASN A 378 -5.83 -15.76 -17.45
CA ASN A 378 -6.06 -17.16 -17.08
C ASN A 378 -5.77 -17.54 -15.62
N ASP A 379 -5.87 -16.60 -14.67
CA ASP A 379 -5.53 -16.83 -13.26
C ASP A 379 -6.58 -17.63 -12.49
N TYR A 380 -7.75 -17.83 -13.09
CA TYR A 380 -8.86 -18.56 -12.49
C TYR A 380 -9.65 -19.35 -13.52
N CYS A 381 -10.31 -20.39 -13.02
CA CYS A 381 -10.86 -21.43 -13.88
C CYS A 381 -11.99 -20.98 -14.82
N ASP A 382 -12.70 -19.89 -14.49
CA ASP A 382 -13.81 -19.39 -15.33
C ASP A 382 -13.32 -18.74 -16.63
N VAL A 383 -12.08 -18.26 -16.62
CA VAL A 383 -11.40 -17.62 -17.76
C VAL A 383 -10.25 -18.47 -18.31
N ALA A 384 -10.05 -19.68 -17.76
CA ALA A 384 -9.02 -20.62 -18.18
C ALA A 384 -8.81 -20.68 -19.71
N ALA A 385 -7.57 -20.46 -20.12
CA ALA A 385 -7.18 -20.43 -21.52
C ALA A 385 -7.33 -21.83 -22.18
N PRO A 386 -7.62 -21.94 -23.48
CA PRO A 386 -7.65 -23.24 -24.14
C PRO A 386 -6.23 -23.84 -24.22
N LEU A 387 -6.05 -25.08 -23.75
CA LEU A 387 -4.76 -25.78 -23.87
C LEU A 387 -4.51 -26.19 -25.34
N PRO A 388 -3.39 -25.81 -25.97
CA PRO A 388 -3.08 -26.25 -27.32
C PRO A 388 -2.71 -27.75 -27.34
N LEU A 389 -3.53 -28.57 -28.01
CA LEU A 389 -3.33 -30.03 -28.10
C LEU A 389 -3.40 -30.57 -29.56
N PRO A 390 -2.36 -31.28 -30.04
CA PRO A 390 -0.98 -31.21 -29.55
C PRO A 390 -0.38 -29.84 -29.86
N GLY A 391 0.45 -29.31 -28.98
CA GLY A 391 1.01 -27.99 -29.21
C GLY A 391 2.06 -27.56 -28.20
N SER A 392 2.58 -26.37 -28.46
CA SER A 392 3.50 -25.67 -27.58
C SER A 392 3.14 -24.19 -27.52
N ALA A 393 3.31 -23.59 -26.36
CA ALA A 393 3.18 -22.16 -26.13
C ALA A 393 4.38 -21.65 -25.31
N ASN A 394 4.73 -20.39 -25.54
CA ASN A 394 5.65 -19.64 -24.67
C ASN A 394 4.78 -18.68 -23.85
N LEU A 395 4.93 -18.77 -22.54
CA LEU A 395 4.02 -18.21 -21.55
C LEU A 395 4.85 -17.58 -20.42
N THR A 396 4.17 -16.96 -19.46
CA THR A 396 4.76 -16.32 -18.29
C THR A 396 3.98 -16.70 -17.05
N ILE A 397 4.71 -17.09 -16.00
CA ILE A 397 4.29 -16.80 -14.63
C ILE A 397 4.73 -15.37 -14.39
N ASP A 398 3.83 -14.41 -14.51
CA ASP A 398 4.15 -13.01 -14.74
C ASP A 398 4.43 -12.24 -13.44
N ASN A 399 3.92 -12.78 -12.34
CA ASN A 399 4.00 -12.26 -10.99
C ASN A 399 4.32 -13.35 -9.98
N PRO A 400 4.80 -12.96 -8.81
CA PRO A 400 4.90 -13.89 -7.70
C PRO A 400 3.50 -14.39 -7.29
N HIS A 401 3.28 -15.71 -7.30
CA HIS A 401 1.98 -16.38 -7.07
C HIS A 401 0.94 -16.21 -8.18
N ASP A 402 1.41 -15.91 -9.39
CA ASP A 402 0.61 -16.10 -10.59
C ASP A 402 0.38 -17.61 -10.87
N ILE A 403 -0.78 -17.94 -11.45
CA ILE A 403 -1.28 -19.29 -11.65
C ILE A 403 -1.98 -19.44 -12.99
N ASP A 404 -1.42 -20.25 -13.88
CA ASP A 404 -2.04 -20.43 -15.20
C ASP A 404 -3.06 -21.58 -15.22
N TRP A 405 -4.33 -21.26 -15.47
CA TRP A 405 -5.36 -22.26 -15.75
C TRP A 405 -5.56 -22.48 -17.25
N PHE A 406 -5.45 -23.73 -17.68
CA PHE A 406 -5.81 -24.15 -19.04
C PHE A 406 -6.95 -25.17 -19.04
N ARG A 407 -7.87 -25.08 -19.99
CA ARG A 407 -8.97 -26.05 -20.17
C ARG A 407 -8.78 -26.90 -21.42
N PHE A 408 -9.18 -28.16 -21.35
CA PHE A 408 -9.20 -29.09 -22.49
C PHE A 408 -10.21 -30.23 -22.29
N SER A 409 -10.52 -30.93 -23.38
CA SER A 409 -11.43 -32.07 -23.35
C SER A 409 -10.79 -33.29 -23.99
N VAL A 410 -11.14 -34.45 -23.47
CA VAL A 410 -10.73 -35.76 -23.98
C VAL A 410 -11.98 -36.55 -24.35
N THR A 411 -12.03 -37.15 -25.54
CA THR A 411 -13.22 -37.89 -26.02
C THR A 411 -13.06 -39.41 -25.99
N LEU A 412 -11.83 -39.91 -25.87
CA LEU A 412 -11.47 -41.33 -25.80
C LEU A 412 -10.45 -41.52 -24.68
N PRO A 413 -10.36 -42.71 -24.05
CA PRO A 413 -9.27 -42.99 -23.10
C PRO A 413 -7.91 -42.62 -23.72
N THR A 414 -7.16 -41.73 -23.08
CA THR A 414 -6.03 -41.02 -23.67
C THR A 414 -4.84 -41.03 -22.72
N THR A 415 -3.64 -41.20 -23.27
CA THR A 415 -2.40 -40.85 -22.56
C THR A 415 -2.14 -39.37 -22.79
N PHE A 416 -2.25 -38.59 -21.73
CA PHE A 416 -1.95 -37.17 -21.69
C PHE A 416 -0.54 -36.94 -21.17
N THR A 417 0.21 -36.07 -21.82
CA THR A 417 1.52 -35.61 -21.38
C THR A 417 1.58 -34.10 -21.46
N ALA A 418 2.04 -33.45 -20.40
CA ALA A 418 2.38 -32.03 -20.38
C ALA A 418 3.78 -31.87 -19.81
N THR A 419 4.57 -31.01 -20.45
CA THR A 419 5.89 -30.61 -19.98
C THR A 419 5.95 -29.09 -19.92
N ALA A 420 6.23 -28.54 -18.74
CA ALA A 420 6.52 -27.13 -18.53
C ALA A 420 8.02 -26.95 -18.24
N THR A 421 8.61 -25.87 -18.74
CA THR A 421 10.03 -25.57 -18.49
C THR A 421 10.21 -24.07 -18.35
N ALA A 422 10.55 -23.64 -17.15
CA ALA A 422 10.87 -22.27 -16.80
C ALA A 422 12.25 -21.85 -17.32
N ALA A 423 12.36 -20.60 -17.73
CA ALA A 423 13.60 -19.95 -18.12
C ALA A 423 14.48 -19.62 -16.90
N SER A 424 13.87 -19.29 -15.75
CA SER A 424 14.58 -19.10 -14.49
C SER A 424 15.00 -20.46 -13.90
N ALA A 425 16.23 -20.55 -13.40
CA ALA A 425 16.70 -21.74 -12.68
C ALA A 425 16.23 -21.78 -11.21
N ASP A 426 15.75 -20.65 -10.69
CA ASP A 426 15.23 -20.51 -9.33
C ASP A 426 13.72 -20.83 -9.26
N ALA A 427 13.08 -21.00 -10.42
CA ALA A 427 11.69 -21.43 -10.55
C ALA A 427 11.55 -22.94 -10.24
N ASP A 428 10.36 -23.32 -9.80
CA ASP A 428 9.96 -24.70 -9.50
C ASP A 428 8.50 -24.87 -9.95
N LEU A 429 8.33 -25.29 -11.21
CA LEU A 429 7.00 -25.34 -11.83
C LEU A 429 6.28 -26.64 -11.46
N ASP A 430 5.13 -26.51 -10.82
CA ASP A 430 4.27 -27.64 -10.49
C ASP A 430 3.10 -27.75 -11.47
N LEU A 431 2.72 -28.99 -11.78
CA LEU A 431 1.64 -29.31 -12.72
C LEU A 431 0.52 -30.08 -12.03
N TYR A 432 -0.71 -29.59 -12.19
CA TYR A 432 -1.91 -30.23 -11.66
C TYR A 432 -2.93 -30.47 -12.79
N VAL A 433 -3.47 -31.68 -12.88
CA VAL A 433 -4.57 -31.99 -13.82
C VAL A 433 -5.81 -32.39 -13.05
N ALA A 434 -6.85 -31.59 -13.19
CA ALA A 434 -8.13 -31.81 -12.54
C ALA A 434 -9.23 -32.10 -13.55
N GLN A 435 -10.06 -33.10 -13.27
CA GLN A 435 -11.28 -33.36 -14.02
C GLN A 435 -12.41 -32.47 -13.49
N ASP A 436 -13.07 -31.78 -14.42
CA ASP A 436 -14.18 -30.89 -14.11
C ASP A 436 -15.49 -31.68 -14.04
N PHE A 437 -16.03 -31.81 -12.82
CA PHE A 437 -17.36 -32.36 -12.56
C PHE A 437 -18.27 -31.29 -11.91
N ARG A 438 -18.00 -30.01 -12.15
CA ARG A 438 -18.83 -28.93 -11.60
C ARG A 438 -20.29 -29.08 -12.05
N PRO A 439 -21.25 -28.76 -11.15
CA PRO A 439 -21.08 -28.10 -9.85
C PRO A 439 -20.76 -29.04 -8.68
N ASP A 440 -20.57 -30.35 -8.91
CA ASP A 440 -20.48 -31.34 -7.84
C ASP A 440 -19.06 -31.47 -7.25
N SER A 441 -18.03 -31.55 -8.10
CA SER A 441 -16.64 -31.71 -7.64
C SER A 441 -15.61 -31.25 -8.67
N LEU A 442 -14.42 -30.94 -8.17
CA LEU A 442 -13.21 -30.77 -8.97
C LEU A 442 -12.19 -31.82 -8.50
N VAL A 443 -11.87 -32.80 -9.36
CA VAL A 443 -11.12 -34.00 -8.94
C VAL A 443 -9.74 -34.01 -9.56
N LEU A 444 -8.70 -33.93 -8.73
CA LEU A 444 -7.31 -34.01 -9.15
C LEU A 444 -6.96 -35.45 -9.57
N VAL A 445 -6.75 -35.65 -10.86
CA VAL A 445 -6.48 -36.97 -11.46
C VAL A 445 -4.99 -37.25 -11.64
N ALA A 446 -4.18 -36.20 -11.76
CA ALA A 446 -2.73 -36.29 -11.81
C ALA A 446 -2.11 -35.01 -11.24
N LEU A 447 -0.93 -35.12 -10.66
CA LEU A 447 -0.11 -33.99 -10.25
C LEU A 447 1.36 -34.37 -10.36
N LYS A 448 2.22 -33.37 -10.50
CA LYS A 448 3.65 -33.54 -10.55
C LYS A 448 4.32 -32.26 -10.00
N SER A 449 5.23 -32.44 -9.04
CA SER A 449 5.80 -31.36 -8.21
C SER A 449 7.20 -31.72 -7.67
N ASP A 450 8.05 -32.24 -8.55
CA ASP A 450 9.45 -32.52 -8.21
C ASP A 450 10.25 -31.21 -8.28
N PRO A 451 11.15 -30.93 -7.30
CA PRO A 451 11.94 -29.72 -7.32
C PRO A 451 12.73 -29.51 -8.62
N GLY A 452 12.55 -28.35 -9.25
CA GLY A 452 13.36 -27.86 -10.36
C GLY A 452 12.59 -27.05 -11.39
N ASN A 453 13.32 -26.37 -12.27
CA ASN A 453 12.73 -25.45 -13.25
C ASN A 453 12.01 -26.13 -14.42
N ALA A 454 11.81 -27.45 -14.40
CA ALA A 454 11.15 -28.18 -15.47
C ALA A 454 10.40 -29.38 -14.92
N GLU A 455 9.17 -29.55 -15.38
CA GLU A 455 8.29 -30.58 -14.90
C GLU A 455 7.59 -31.32 -16.04
N THR A 456 7.41 -32.62 -15.90
CA THR A 456 6.70 -33.46 -16.88
C THR A 456 5.70 -34.38 -16.20
N LEU A 457 4.42 -34.12 -16.47
CA LEU A 457 3.31 -34.94 -16.03
C LEU A 457 2.87 -35.85 -17.18
N THR A 458 2.71 -37.15 -16.90
CA THR A 458 2.08 -38.10 -17.82
C THR A 458 1.03 -38.92 -17.08
N GLY A 459 -0.19 -38.98 -17.63
CA GLY A 459 -1.32 -39.66 -17.00
C GLY A 459 -2.28 -40.27 -18.02
N ALA A 460 -3.03 -41.28 -17.59
CA ALA A 460 -4.14 -41.83 -18.35
C ALA A 460 -5.43 -41.08 -17.98
N LEU A 461 -6.08 -40.47 -18.96
CA LEU A 461 -7.33 -39.74 -18.81
C LEU A 461 -8.47 -40.50 -19.47
N LEU A 462 -9.63 -40.51 -18.82
CA LEU A 462 -10.88 -40.99 -19.41
C LEU A 462 -11.53 -39.86 -20.22
N PRO A 463 -12.58 -40.14 -21.01
CA PRO A 463 -13.35 -39.07 -21.63
C PRO A 463 -13.92 -38.11 -20.58
N GLY A 464 -13.78 -36.81 -20.82
CA GLY A 464 -14.21 -35.75 -19.91
C GLY A 464 -13.57 -34.40 -20.21
N ASP A 465 -13.99 -33.40 -19.44
CA ASP A 465 -13.43 -32.05 -19.44
C ASP A 465 -12.44 -31.90 -18.29
N TYR A 466 -11.35 -31.19 -18.54
CA TYR A 466 -10.19 -31.11 -17.66
C TYR A 466 -9.63 -29.70 -17.60
N PHE A 467 -9.01 -29.39 -16.47
CA PHE A 467 -8.07 -28.30 -16.31
C PHE A 467 -6.64 -28.83 -16.18
N LEU A 468 -5.69 -28.16 -16.81
CA LEU A 468 -4.28 -28.20 -16.46
C LEU A 468 -3.99 -26.88 -15.73
N VAL A 469 -3.39 -26.95 -14.55
CA VAL A 469 -2.99 -25.80 -13.76
C VAL A 469 -1.47 -25.83 -13.60
N VAL A 470 -0.82 -24.70 -13.90
CA VAL A 470 0.62 -24.50 -13.78
C VAL A 470 0.86 -23.43 -12.73
N VAL A 471 1.72 -23.70 -11.76
CA VAL A 471 2.13 -22.74 -10.74
C VAL A 471 3.64 -22.79 -10.56
N ASP A 472 4.20 -21.74 -9.98
CA ASP A 472 5.58 -21.74 -9.51
C ASP A 472 5.62 -21.79 -7.97
N PHE A 473 6.10 -22.89 -7.40
CA PHE A 473 6.14 -23.11 -5.95
C PHE A 473 6.83 -21.96 -5.18
N PRO A 474 8.02 -21.45 -5.57
CA PRO A 474 8.68 -20.35 -4.86
C PRO A 474 8.12 -18.95 -5.20
N GLY A 475 7.16 -18.84 -6.13
CA GLY A 475 6.60 -17.57 -6.61
C GLY A 475 7.62 -16.69 -7.33
N VAL A 476 8.48 -17.29 -8.15
CA VAL A 476 9.46 -16.64 -9.01
C VAL A 476 8.82 -16.32 -10.37
N PRO A 477 8.65 -15.02 -10.72
CA PRO A 477 8.22 -14.65 -12.05
C PRO A 477 9.17 -15.20 -13.11
N THR A 478 8.65 -15.96 -14.08
CA THR A 478 9.45 -16.64 -15.08
C THR A 478 8.71 -16.76 -16.41
N ASN A 479 9.43 -16.58 -17.52
CA ASN A 479 8.94 -17.07 -18.81
C ASN A 479 9.05 -18.60 -18.79
N TYR A 480 8.09 -19.32 -19.36
CA TYR A 480 8.18 -20.77 -19.48
C TYR A 480 7.62 -21.26 -20.81
N THR A 481 8.03 -22.47 -21.20
CA THR A 481 7.46 -23.16 -22.35
C THR A 481 6.55 -24.27 -21.87
N LEU A 482 5.31 -24.29 -22.34
CA LEU A 482 4.38 -25.40 -22.14
C LEU A 482 4.31 -26.22 -23.43
N THR A 483 4.49 -27.52 -23.32
CA THR A 483 4.21 -28.48 -24.40
C THR A 483 3.20 -29.49 -23.90
N ALA A 484 2.15 -29.75 -24.68
CA ALA A 484 1.10 -30.67 -24.30
C ALA A 484 0.71 -31.59 -25.46
N GLY A 485 0.44 -32.85 -25.14
CA GLY A 485 0.09 -33.90 -26.08
C GLY A 485 -0.98 -34.82 -25.50
N ALA A 486 -1.91 -35.21 -26.36
CA ALA A 486 -2.99 -36.14 -26.04
C ALA A 486 -3.00 -37.23 -27.10
N VAL A 487 -2.61 -38.45 -26.71
CA VAL A 487 -2.59 -39.61 -27.62
C VAL A 487 -3.70 -40.57 -27.19
N PRO A 488 -4.75 -40.77 -28.01
CA PRO A 488 -5.77 -41.77 -27.72
C PRO A 488 -5.12 -43.13 -27.52
N SER A 489 -5.42 -43.78 -26.40
CA SER A 489 -5.01 -45.16 -26.20
C SER A 489 -5.67 -46.01 -27.29
N SER A 490 -4.87 -46.82 -27.99
CA SER A 490 -5.44 -47.77 -28.95
C SER A 490 -6.44 -48.62 -28.18
N PRO A 491 -7.66 -48.88 -28.72
CA PRO A 491 -8.47 -49.93 -28.14
C PRO A 491 -7.57 -51.17 -28.09
N ALA A 492 -7.46 -51.78 -26.92
CA ALA A 492 -6.90 -53.11 -26.85
C ALA A 492 -7.71 -53.92 -27.87
N THR A 493 -7.09 -54.35 -28.96
CA THR A 493 -7.65 -55.45 -29.75
C THR A 493 -7.87 -56.54 -28.73
N ALA A 494 -9.13 -56.78 -28.38
CA ALA A 494 -9.49 -58.00 -27.70
C ALA A 494 -8.95 -59.11 -28.60
N ALA A 495 -7.80 -59.67 -28.24
CA ALA A 495 -7.40 -60.94 -28.79
C ALA A 495 -8.64 -61.83 -28.60
N PRO A 496 -9.12 -62.54 -29.64
CA PRO A 496 -10.20 -63.47 -29.44
C PRO A 496 -9.72 -64.43 -28.35
N VAL A 497 -10.32 -64.33 -27.17
CA VAL A 497 -10.19 -65.37 -26.17
C VAL A 497 -10.79 -66.58 -26.85
N GLY A 498 -9.93 -67.45 -27.38
CA GLY A 498 -10.32 -68.79 -27.79
C GLY A 498 -10.87 -69.46 -26.53
N TRP A 499 -12.18 -69.57 -26.45
CA TRP A 499 -12.82 -70.42 -25.47
C TRP A 499 -12.56 -71.87 -25.88
N ASP A 500 -11.40 -72.40 -25.50
CA ASP A 500 -11.19 -73.86 -25.46
C ASP A 500 -11.98 -74.40 -24.26
N LEU A 501 -13.28 -74.57 -24.47
CA LEU A 501 -14.23 -75.13 -23.50
C LEU A 501 -14.15 -76.66 -23.44
N GLU A 502 -12.98 -77.29 -23.38
CA GLU A 502 -12.88 -78.75 -23.09
C GLU A 502 -11.58 -79.14 -22.35
N PRO A 503 -11.49 -78.91 -21.03
CA PRO A 503 -11.18 -80.07 -20.17
C PRO A 503 -12.03 -80.18 -18.89
N ASN A 504 -12.68 -79.09 -18.45
CA ASN A 504 -13.26 -79.01 -17.11
C ASN A 504 -14.69 -79.55 -16.99
N LEU A 505 -15.41 -79.76 -18.11
CA LEU A 505 -16.76 -80.35 -18.08
C LEU A 505 -16.76 -81.86 -17.80
N ARG A 506 -15.72 -82.59 -18.23
CA ARG A 506 -15.61 -84.05 -17.94
C ARG A 506 -15.31 -84.31 -16.46
N GLN A 507 -14.53 -83.46 -15.79
CA GLN A 507 -14.23 -83.62 -14.36
C GLN A 507 -15.42 -83.28 -13.44
N LEU A 508 -16.27 -82.33 -13.82
CA LEU A 508 -17.46 -81.95 -13.05
C LEU A 508 -18.60 -82.97 -13.19
N GLN A 509 -18.74 -83.62 -14.35
CA GLN A 509 -19.72 -84.69 -14.57
C GLN A 509 -19.36 -85.98 -13.83
N ALA A 510 -18.06 -86.32 -13.69
CA ALA A 510 -17.62 -87.48 -12.91
C ALA A 510 -17.87 -87.33 -11.40
N LYS A 511 -17.77 -86.11 -10.84
CA LYS A 511 -18.05 -85.86 -9.41
C LYS A 511 -19.55 -85.88 -9.07
N ARG A 512 -20.44 -85.58 -10.02
CA ARG A 512 -21.90 -85.65 -9.80
C ARG A 512 -22.48 -87.06 -9.87
N ALA A 513 -21.82 -88.00 -10.55
CA ALA A 513 -22.24 -89.41 -10.57
C ALA A 513 -21.90 -90.17 -9.27
N ALA A 514 -20.97 -89.65 -8.45
CA ALA A 514 -20.51 -90.31 -7.21
C ALA A 514 -21.31 -89.92 -5.94
N ALA A 515 -22.18 -88.90 -6.02
CA ALA A 515 -22.97 -88.44 -4.88
C ALA A 515 -24.42 -88.93 -4.98
N GLY A 516 -24.71 -90.06 -4.30
CA GLY A 516 -26.06 -90.63 -4.20
C GLY A 516 -27.08 -89.75 -3.44
N PRO A 517 -28.39 -90.05 -3.53
CA PRO A 517 -29.46 -89.13 -3.14
C PRO A 517 -29.67 -89.03 -1.62
N ARG A 518 -29.80 -87.80 -1.09
CA ARG A 518 -30.28 -87.54 0.28
C ARG A 518 -31.80 -87.28 0.28
N ARG A 519 -32.50 -87.95 1.20
CA ARG A 519 -33.96 -87.81 1.45
C ARG A 519 -34.32 -86.45 2.08
N PRO A 520 -35.56 -85.97 1.88
CA PRO A 520 -36.03 -84.72 2.47
C PRO A 520 -36.71 -84.96 3.82
N ASP A 521 -36.51 -84.06 4.78
CA ASP A 521 -37.31 -84.01 6.01
C ASP A 521 -37.93 -82.63 6.24
N ARG A 522 -39.05 -82.69 6.98
CA ARG A 522 -40.24 -81.83 6.91
C ARG A 522 -40.14 -80.46 7.59
N LEU A 523 -40.93 -79.54 7.03
CA LEU A 523 -41.43 -78.28 7.58
C LEU A 523 -42.22 -78.42 8.89
N ARG A 524 -42.18 -77.39 9.75
CA ARG A 524 -43.31 -76.52 10.26
C ARG A 524 -43.04 -75.92 11.67
N PRO A 525 -43.82 -74.93 12.20
CA PRO A 525 -43.48 -73.49 12.13
C PRO A 525 -43.65 -72.79 13.51
N GLY A 526 -43.56 -71.45 13.56
CA GLY A 526 -44.24 -70.67 14.60
C GLY A 526 -43.53 -69.42 15.12
N VAL A 527 -44.09 -68.26 14.80
CA VAL A 527 -43.91 -66.94 15.46
C VAL A 527 -44.81 -66.92 16.72
N PRO A 528 -44.53 -66.09 17.75
CA PRO A 528 -45.34 -64.87 17.89
C PRO A 528 -44.58 -63.62 18.38
N GLU A 529 -45.08 -62.46 17.96
CA GLU A 529 -44.82 -61.12 18.51
C GLU A 529 -45.20 -60.99 19.99
N ARG A 530 -44.61 -59.99 20.68
CA ARG A 530 -45.32 -59.19 21.71
C ARG A 530 -44.60 -57.86 22.03
N ARG A 531 -45.40 -56.80 21.85
CA ARG A 531 -45.50 -55.48 22.53
C ARG A 531 -44.36 -54.48 22.43
#